data_AF-A0AAP5AKS9-F1
#
_entry.id   AF-A0AAP5AKS9-F1
#
_cell.length_a   1.000
_cell.length_b   1.000
_cell.length_c   1.000
_cell.angle_alpha   90.00
_cell.angle_beta   90.00
_cell.angle_gamma   90.00
#
_symmetry.space_group_name_H-M   'P 1'
#
loop_
_entity.id
_entity.type
_entity.pdbx_description
1 polymer ?
#
loop_
_entity_poly.entity_id
_entity_poly.type
_entity_poly.pdbx_seq_one_letter_code
_entity_poly.pdbx_strand_id
1 'polypeptide(L)' 'MLRSGNHAAIARWRRQQSLLRTWLRRPDLLDEASLSKADRILLDQARAELP' A
#
# COMPACT_ATOMS: atom_id res chain seq x y z
N MET A 1 5.50 29.95 -5.36
CA MET A 1 5.90 28.97 -4.33
C MET A 1 5.09 27.70 -4.51
N LEU A 2 5.61 26.66 -5.15
CA LEU A 2 4.99 25.33 -5.17
C LEU A 2 6.10 24.35 -4.81
N ARG A 3 6.06 23.91 -3.56
CA ARG A 3 7.08 23.05 -2.96
C ARG A 3 7.16 21.75 -3.76
N SER A 4 8.19 21.61 -4.58
CA SER A 4 8.71 20.33 -5.05
C SER A 4 8.95 19.47 -3.80
N GLY A 5 8.03 18.58 -3.46
CA GLY A 5 8.12 17.89 -2.18
C GLY A 5 7.21 16.68 -2.11
N ASN A 6 7.79 15.50 -2.32
CA ASN A 6 7.27 14.23 -1.81
C ASN A 6 6.03 13.64 -2.47
N HIS A 7 5.69 13.99 -3.72
CA HIS A 7 4.62 13.30 -4.46
C HIS A 7 4.83 11.78 -4.50
N ALA A 8 6.07 11.32 -4.64
CA ALA A 8 6.40 9.89 -4.63
C ALA A 8 6.14 9.24 -3.26
N ALA A 9 6.47 9.91 -2.15
CA ALA A 9 6.21 9.39 -0.81
C ALA A 9 4.71 9.32 -0.51
N ILE A 10 3.95 10.35 -0.92
CA ILE A 10 2.48 10.36 -0.78
C ILE A 10 1.86 9.26 -1.65
N ALA A 11 2.34 9.07 -2.88
CA ALA A 11 1.86 8.00 -3.76
C ALA A 11 2.13 6.61 -3.15
N ARG A 12 3.33 6.39 -2.61
CA ARG A 12 3.69 5.16 -1.91
C ARG A 12 2.81 4.93 -0.69
N TRP A 13 2.62 5.95 0.15
CA TRP A 13 1.76 5.87 1.33
C TRP A 13 0.29 5.59 0.96
N ARG A 14 -0.24 6.27 -0.07
CA ARG A 14 -1.60 6.01 -0.58
C ARG A 14 -1.74 4.59 -1.12
N ARG A 15 -0.75 4.09 -1.87
CA ARG A 15 -0.70 2.71 -2.38
C ARG A 15 -0.77 1.72 -1.22
N GLN A 16 0.06 1.94 -0.20
CA GLN A 16 0.13 1.11 0.99
C GLN A 16 -1.21 1.09 1.76
N GLN A 17 -1.81 2.25 2.00
CA GLN A 17 -3.13 2.36 2.64
C GLN A 17 -4.24 1.70 1.82
N SER A 18 -4.19 1.81 0.50
CA SER A 18 -5.16 1.15 -0.39
C SER A 18 -5.05 -0.37 -0.28
N LEU A 19 -3.84 -0.92 -0.32
CA LEU A 19 -3.58 -2.36 -0.16
C LEU A 19 -4.08 -2.85 1.20
N LEU A 20 -3.77 -2.12 2.28
CA LEU A 20 -4.18 -2.49 3.62
C LEU A 20 -5.71 -2.49 3.79
N ARG A 21 -6.41 -1.49 3.22
CA ARG A 21 -7.89 -1.44 3.22
C ARG A 21 -8.50 -2.57 2.41
N THR A 22 -7.91 -2.92 1.27
CA THR A 22 -8.35 -4.07 0.48
C THR A 22 -8.13 -5.34 1.28
N TRP A 23 -6.97 -5.52 1.92
CA TRP A 23 -6.66 -6.70 2.73
C TRP A 23 -7.62 -6.87 3.91
N LEU A 24 -7.95 -5.79 4.64
CA LEU A 24 -8.87 -5.83 5.77
C LEU A 24 -10.32 -6.16 5.37
N ARG A 25 -10.75 -5.77 4.16
CA ARG A 25 -12.14 -5.93 3.73
C ARG A 25 -12.38 -7.14 2.83
N ARG A 26 -11.44 -7.41 1.92
CA ARG A 26 -11.47 -8.46 0.91
C ARG A 26 -10.04 -8.90 0.55
N PRO A 27 -9.39 -9.68 1.42
CA PRO A 27 -8.05 -10.21 1.15
C PRO A 27 -8.02 -11.09 -0.10
N ASP A 28 -9.14 -11.72 -0.45
CA ASP A 28 -9.30 -12.59 -1.63
C ASP A 28 -8.96 -11.85 -2.93
N LEU A 29 -9.30 -10.56 -3.02
CA LEU A 29 -9.00 -9.73 -4.19
C LEU A 29 -7.50 -9.46 -4.35
N LEU A 30 -6.72 -9.54 -3.28
CA LEU A 30 -5.27 -9.39 -3.33
C LEU A 30 -4.55 -10.70 -3.70
N ASP A 31 -5.20 -11.84 -3.47
CA ASP A 31 -4.70 -13.13 -3.92
C ASP A 31 -5.03 -13.37 -5.41
N GLU A 32 -6.22 -12.93 -5.86
CA GLU A 32 -6.58 -12.94 -7.29
C GLU A 32 -5.81 -11.89 -8.10
N ALA A 33 -5.61 -10.70 -7.54
CA ALA A 33 -4.76 -9.71 -8.17
C ALA A 33 -3.30 -10.19 -8.09
N SER A 34 -2.64 -10.39 -9.22
CA SER A 34 -1.20 -10.64 -9.27
C SER A 34 -0.42 -9.42 -8.73
N LEU A 35 -0.31 -9.34 -7.40
CA LEU A 35 0.41 -8.28 -6.72
C LEU A 35 1.88 -8.33 -7.13
N SER A 36 2.41 -7.16 -7.50
CA SER A 36 3.84 -7.02 -7.72
C SER A 36 4.60 -7.31 -6.42
N LYS A 37 5.87 -7.73 -6.53
CA LYS A 37 6.74 -7.90 -5.36
C LYS A 37 6.79 -6.64 -4.48
N ALA A 38 6.77 -5.46 -5.10
CA ALA A 38 6.76 -4.18 -4.39
C ALA A 38 5.47 -3.98 -3.58
N ASP A 39 4.30 -4.30 -4.17
CA ASP A 39 3.02 -4.20 -3.47
C ASP A 39 2.93 -5.21 -2.30
N ARG A 40 3.47 -6.43 -2.46
CA ARG A 40 3.57 -7.40 -1.37
C ARG A 40 4.42 -6.88 -0.21
N ILE A 41 5.59 -6.30 -0.49
CA ILE A 41 6.45 -5.70 0.54
C ILE A 41 5.73 -4.55 1.24
N LEU A 42 5.04 -3.68 0.48
CA LEU A 42 4.30 -2.55 1.05
C LEU A 42 3.18 -3.04 1.97
N LEU A 43 2.43 -4.07 1.56
CA LEU A 43 1.37 -4.67 2.38
C LEU A 43 1.93 -5.28 3.67
N ASP A 44 3.06 -6.00 3.59
CA ASP A 44 3.70 -6.62 4.75
C ASP A 44 4.21 -5.57 5.76
N GLN A 45 4.87 -4.52 5.26
CA GLN A 45 5.27 -3.37 6.08
C GLN A 45 4.08 -2.72 6.78
N ALA A 46 2.97 -2.55 6.06
CA ALA A 46 1.77 -1.93 6.59
C ALA A 46 1.06 -2.81 7.63
N ARG A 47 1.16 -4.15 7.48
CA ARG A 47 0.69 -5.11 8.49
C ARG A 47 1.56 -5.08 9.74
N ALA A 48 2.86 -4.90 9.60
CA ALA A 48 3.78 -4.77 10.73
C ALA A 48 3.63 -3.45 11.50
N GLU A 49 3.14 -2.38 10.85
CA GLU A 49 2.81 -1.10 11.49
C GLU A 49 1.45 -1.09 12.22
N LEU A 50 0.60 -2.12 12.04
CA LEU A 50 -0.63 -2.25 12.82
C LEU A 50 -0.29 -2.73 14.25
N PRO A 51 -0.72 -2.00 15.30
CA PRO A 51 -0.51 -2.39 16.69
C PRO A 51 -1.37 -3.60 17.12
#